data_AF-Q8DKK7-F1
#
_entry.id   AF-Q8DKK7-F1
#
_cell.length_a   1.000
_cell.length_b   1.000
_cell.length_c   1.000
_cell.angle_alpha   90.00
_cell.angle_beta   90.00
_cell.angle_gamma   90.00
#
_symmetry.space_group_name_H-M   'P 1'
#
loop_
_entity.id
_entity.type
_entity.pdbx_description
1 polymer ?
#
loop_
_entity_poly.entity_id
_entity_poly.type
_entity_poly.pdbx_seq_one_letter_code
_entity_poly.pdbx_strand_id
1 'polypeptide(L)'
;MAYTPLATVLQQWQQAPEWQQPRDFLRLLKHWPELVGTIVAEHTVPLELTAQGVLLVAVASSTWAHHLMFSRSPLIAKIQQTLGITLRDIRFSNRDWRPQSPAIAHHEALPKVGHLPNVAPAATPQEAFQRWQAQVRQRLRDYPLCPRCQCPTPLKELQRWGVCGLCYARSA
;
A
#
# COMPACT_ATOMS: atom_id res chain seq x y z
N MET A 1 -30.94 4.42 1.96
CA MET A 1 -29.65 4.77 2.59
C MET A 1 -28.68 5.13 1.48
N ALA A 2 -28.27 6.40 1.40
CA ALA A 2 -27.35 6.87 0.36
C ALA A 2 -25.90 6.64 0.85
N TYR A 3 -25.08 6.00 0.02
CA TYR A 3 -23.65 5.84 0.30
C TYR A 3 -22.93 7.12 -0.10
N THR A 4 -22.05 7.61 0.78
CA THR A 4 -21.18 8.74 0.45
C THR A 4 -20.04 8.22 -0.45
N PRO A 5 -19.74 8.85 -1.59
CA PRO A 5 -18.59 8.48 -2.39
C PRO A 5 -17.31 8.56 -1.56
N LEU A 6 -16.44 7.55 -1.70
CA LEU A 6 -15.14 7.53 -1.01
C LEU A 6 -14.32 8.80 -1.29
N ALA A 7 -14.39 9.33 -2.52
CA ALA A 7 -13.73 10.57 -2.90
C ALA A 7 -14.13 11.75 -2.00
N THR A 8 -15.42 11.85 -1.64
CA THR A 8 -15.93 12.90 -0.76
C THR A 8 -15.38 12.75 0.66
N VAL A 9 -15.35 11.52 1.18
CA VAL A 9 -14.79 11.22 2.51
C VAL A 9 -13.29 11.55 2.55
N LEU A 10 -12.54 11.14 1.53
CA LEU A 10 -11.11 11.43 1.41
C LEU A 10 -10.84 12.94 1.31
N GLN A 11 -11.66 13.67 0.56
CA GLN A 11 -11.52 15.12 0.42
C GLN A 11 -11.80 15.85 1.75
N GLN A 12 -12.81 15.41 2.50
CA GLN A 12 -13.10 15.94 3.84
C GLN A 12 -11.92 15.70 4.79
N TRP A 13 -11.35 14.49 4.79
CA TRP A 13 -10.18 14.17 5.60
C TRP A 13 -8.97 15.00 5.23
N GLN A 14 -8.71 15.22 3.93
CA GLN A 14 -7.60 16.07 3.50
C GLN A 14 -7.67 17.48 4.08
N GLN A 15 -8.87 18.01 4.34
CA GLN A 15 -9.07 19.36 4.89
C GLN A 15 -9.03 19.40 6.43
N ALA A 16 -9.12 18.26 7.12
CA ALA A 16 -9.09 18.21 8.57
C ALA A 16 -7.66 18.50 9.11
N PRO A 17 -7.51 19.29 10.20
CA PRO A 17 -6.20 19.59 10.80
C PRO A 17 -5.45 18.33 11.24
N GLU A 18 -6.18 17.31 11.67
CA GLU A 18 -5.66 16.02 12.14
C GLU A 18 -4.92 15.24 11.03
N TRP A 19 -5.24 15.56 9.77
CA TRP A 19 -4.59 14.98 8.59
C TRP A 19 -3.39 15.78 8.09
N GLN A 20 -3.07 16.92 8.71
CA GLN A 20 -1.91 17.72 8.31
C GLN A 20 -0.60 16.94 8.43
N GLN A 21 -0.36 16.28 9.57
CA GLN A 21 0.85 15.49 9.80
C GLN A 21 0.96 14.27 8.84
N PRO A 22 -0.09 13.45 8.64
CA PRO A 22 -0.08 12.42 7.59
C PRO A 22 0.22 12.97 6.20
N ARG A 23 -0.36 14.13 5.83
CA ARG A 23 -0.09 14.77 4.52
C ARG A 23 1.37 15.23 4.41
N ASP A 24 1.92 15.81 5.46
CA ASP A 24 3.31 16.24 5.53
C ASP A 24 4.27 15.06 5.38
N PHE A 25 3.98 13.96 6.09
CA PHE A 25 4.76 12.74 5.98
C PHE A 25 4.68 12.11 4.58
N LEU A 26 3.50 12.07 3.95
CA LEU A 26 3.36 11.59 2.56
C LEU A 26 4.13 12.47 1.56
N ARG A 27 4.11 13.79 1.73
CA ARG A 27 4.93 14.70 0.91
C ARG A 27 6.41 14.43 1.11
N LEU A 28 6.84 14.19 2.35
CA LEU A 28 8.23 13.84 2.66
C LEU A 28 8.64 12.52 2.00
N LEU A 29 7.83 11.47 2.12
CA LEU A 29 8.10 10.17 1.47
C LEU A 29 8.25 10.32 -0.04
N LYS A 30 7.37 11.09 -0.67
CA LYS A 30 7.40 11.31 -2.13
C LYS A 30 8.70 11.98 -2.59
N HIS A 31 9.19 12.98 -1.86
CA HIS A 31 10.36 13.77 -2.26
C HIS A 31 11.65 13.31 -1.58
N TRP A 32 11.61 12.23 -0.78
CA TRP A 32 12.76 11.78 0.00
C TRP A 32 14.03 11.59 -0.86
N PRO A 33 13.98 10.91 -2.03
CA PRO A 33 15.18 10.75 -2.87
C PRO A 33 15.78 12.06 -3.38
N GLU A 34 14.95 13.07 -3.65
CA GLU A 34 15.40 14.40 -4.09
C GLU A 34 16.02 15.19 -2.93
N LEU A 35 15.52 14.97 -1.71
CA LEU A 35 15.99 15.61 -0.50
C LEU A 35 17.35 15.07 -0.04
N VAL A 36 17.53 13.75 0.00
CA VAL A 36 18.77 13.12 0.50
C VAL A 36 19.76 12.71 -0.59
N GLY A 37 19.32 12.66 -1.85
CA GLY A 37 20.10 12.11 -2.96
C GLY A 37 19.95 10.59 -3.06
N THR A 38 20.16 10.04 -4.27
CA THR A 38 19.89 8.63 -4.60
C THR A 38 20.63 7.65 -3.70
N ILE A 39 21.94 7.87 -3.46
CA ILE A 39 22.77 6.99 -2.63
C ILE A 39 22.24 6.89 -1.20
N VAL A 40 21.88 8.02 -0.60
CA VAL A 40 21.32 8.02 0.76
C VAL A 40 19.92 7.42 0.76
N ALA A 41 19.11 7.67 -0.26
CA ALA A 41 17.75 7.14 -0.36
C ALA A 41 17.71 5.61 -0.47
N GLU A 42 18.71 5.00 -1.10
CA GLU A 42 18.85 3.53 -1.18
C GLU A 42 19.13 2.90 0.19
N HIS A 43 19.73 3.65 1.11
CA HIS A 43 20.12 3.17 2.44
C HIS A 43 19.32 3.79 3.57
N THR A 44 18.27 4.56 3.27
CA THR A 44 17.43 5.24 4.26
C THR A 44 15.96 5.20 3.89
N VAL A 45 15.10 4.95 4.87
CA VAL A 45 13.65 4.95 4.68
C VAL A 45 13.00 5.71 5.82
N PRO A 46 12.30 6.83 5.55
CA PRO A 46 11.49 7.48 6.57
C PRO A 46 10.36 6.56 7.03
N LEU A 47 10.20 6.41 8.35
CA LEU A 47 9.22 5.52 8.95
C LEU A 47 8.02 6.28 9.50
N GLU A 48 8.28 7.38 10.18
CA GLU A 48 7.27 8.16 10.88
C GLU A 48 7.75 9.59 11.05
N LEU A 49 6.83 10.55 10.90
CA LEU A 49 6.98 11.90 11.45
C LEU A 49 6.12 11.95 12.71
N THR A 50 6.70 12.13 13.90
CA THR A 50 5.93 12.15 15.16
C THR A 50 5.18 13.47 15.36
N ALA A 51 4.18 13.48 16.24
CA ALA A 51 3.43 14.70 16.58
C ALA A 51 4.32 15.80 17.19
N GLN A 52 5.48 15.44 17.76
CA GLN A 52 6.47 16.38 18.28
C GLN A 52 7.42 16.91 17.19
N GLY A 53 7.23 16.55 15.92
CA GLY A 53 8.06 17.00 14.80
C GLY A 53 9.42 16.30 14.74
N VAL A 54 9.49 15.02 15.12
CA VAL A 54 10.70 14.20 14.97
C VAL A 54 10.50 13.21 13.84
N LEU A 55 11.39 13.21 12.84
CA LEU A 55 11.39 12.22 11.77
C LEU A 55 12.21 11.00 12.19
N LEU A 56 11.58 9.84 12.23
CA LEU A 56 12.25 8.55 12.41
C LEU A 56 12.63 7.99 11.05
N VAL A 57 13.92 7.68 10.88
CA VAL A 57 14.47 7.16 9.62
C VAL A 57 15.17 5.84 9.90
N ALA A 58 14.70 4.77 9.25
CA ALA A 58 15.42 3.51 9.21
C ALA A 58 16.64 3.64 8.32
N VAL A 59 17.78 3.08 8.73
CA VAL A 59 19.02 3.11 7.94
C VAL A 59 19.67 1.73 7.85
N ALA A 60 20.32 1.45 6.72
CA ALA A 60 20.85 0.13 6.41
C ALA A 60 21.89 -0.41 7.41
N SER A 61 22.64 0.47 8.06
CA SER A 61 23.68 0.08 9.03
C SER A 61 23.96 1.18 10.05
N SER A 62 24.67 0.83 11.13
CA SER A 62 25.17 1.80 12.12
C SER A 62 26.14 2.81 11.50
N THR A 63 26.95 2.41 10.51
CA THR A 63 27.83 3.32 9.75
C THR A 63 27.03 4.40 9.03
N TRP A 64 25.90 4.02 8.40
CA TRP A 64 25.00 4.98 7.77
C TRP A 64 24.37 5.93 8.80
N ALA A 65 23.94 5.42 9.96
CA ALA A 65 23.41 6.26 11.04
C ALA A 65 24.44 7.32 11.48
N HIS A 66 25.69 6.90 11.67
CA HIS A 66 26.77 7.78 12.12
C HIS A 66 27.11 8.84 11.07
N HIS A 67 27.24 8.45 9.80
CA HIS A 67 27.48 9.40 8.71
C HIS A 67 26.36 10.44 8.60
N LEU A 68 25.09 10.00 8.67
CA LEU A 68 23.93 10.88 8.52
C LEU A 68 23.70 11.80 9.72
N MET A 69 24.25 11.46 10.89
CA MET A 69 24.23 12.32 12.07
C MET A 69 24.91 13.67 11.80
N PHE A 70 25.99 13.70 11.02
CA PHE A 70 26.67 14.94 10.64
C PHE A 70 25.88 15.76 9.62
N SER A 71 25.11 15.11 8.75
CA SER A 71 24.22 15.79 7.78
C SER A 71 22.83 16.12 8.34
N ARG A 72 22.57 15.84 9.62
CA ARG A 72 21.24 16.00 10.25
C ARG A 72 20.71 17.43 10.19
N SER A 73 21.47 18.41 10.69
CA SER A 73 21.09 19.82 10.69
C SER A 73 20.86 20.39 9.28
N PRO A 74 21.78 20.20 8.30
CA PRO A 74 21.53 20.69 6.94
C PRO A 74 20.36 19.96 6.27
N LEU A 75 20.14 18.67 6.57
CA LEU A 75 18.99 17.94 6.05
C LEU A 75 17.67 18.46 6.62
N ILE A 76 17.61 18.73 7.94
CA ILE A 76 16.45 19.37 8.57
C ILE A 76 16.13 20.69 7.85
N ALA A 77 17.12 21.59 7.72
CA ALA A 77 16.93 22.87 7.05
C ALA A 77 16.42 22.71 5.61
N LYS A 78 17.03 21.80 4.83
CA LYS A 78 16.61 21.51 3.44
C LYS A 78 15.17 21.01 3.38
N ILE A 79 14.78 20.09 4.26
CA ILE A 79 13.41 19.54 4.33
C ILE A 79 12.40 20.65 4.65
N GLN A 80 12.68 21.47 5.66
CA GLN A 80 11.79 22.55 6.08
C GLN A 80 11.63 23.60 4.96
N GLN A 81 12.72 23.98 4.29
CA GLN A 81 12.70 24.92 3.17
C GLN A 81 11.93 24.38 1.95
N THR A 82 12.11 23.09 1.63
CA THR A 82 11.52 22.49 0.43
C THR A 82 10.03 22.17 0.60
N LEU A 83 9.65 21.65 1.78
CA LEU A 83 8.30 21.12 2.01
C LEU A 83 7.42 22.04 2.88
N GLY A 84 8.00 23.05 3.52
CA GLY A 84 7.30 23.94 4.45
C GLY A 84 6.80 23.24 5.71
N ILE A 85 7.44 22.12 6.10
CA ILE A 85 7.08 21.36 7.30
C ILE A 85 7.92 21.82 8.49
N THR A 86 7.35 21.78 9.70
CA THR A 86 8.12 22.07 10.92
C THR A 86 8.74 20.79 11.44
N LEU A 87 10.06 20.68 11.30
CA LEU A 87 10.82 19.53 11.75
C LEU A 87 11.76 19.96 12.88
N ARG A 88 11.58 19.40 14.08
CA ARG A 88 12.47 19.64 15.21
C ARG A 88 13.72 18.78 15.11
N ASP A 89 13.55 17.54 14.63
CA ASP A 89 14.65 16.59 14.66
C ASP A 89 14.56 15.43 13.66
N ILE A 90 15.69 14.76 13.39
CA ILE A 90 15.78 13.49 12.65
C ILE A 90 16.56 12.47 13.47
N ARG A 91 15.97 11.27 13.65
CA ARG A 91 16.60 10.14 14.33
C ARG A 91 16.81 9.00 13.36
N PHE A 92 18.06 8.59 13.22
CA PHE A 92 18.48 7.47 12.39
C PHE A 92 18.64 6.22 13.26
N SER A 93 18.01 5.11 12.86
CA SER A 93 18.09 3.83 13.56
C SER A 93 18.17 2.68 12.56
N ASN A 94 18.96 1.65 12.86
CA ASN A 94 19.02 0.44 12.04
C ASN A 94 18.04 -0.65 12.49
N ARG A 95 17.36 -0.48 13.64
CA ARG A 95 16.49 -1.51 14.24
C ARG A 95 15.36 -1.95 13.30
N ASP A 96 14.78 -0.99 12.62
CA ASP A 96 13.59 -1.16 11.77
C ASP A 96 13.96 -1.14 10.28
N TRP A 97 15.25 -1.28 9.96
CA TRP A 97 15.69 -1.41 8.58
C TRP A 97 15.20 -2.72 8.01
N ARG A 98 14.35 -2.60 6.98
CA ARG A 98 14.05 -3.69 6.08
C ARG A 98 14.73 -3.33 4.77
N PRO A 99 15.61 -4.18 4.22
CA PRO A 99 16.07 -3.97 2.86
C PRO A 99 14.81 -3.80 2.02
N GLN A 100 14.73 -2.71 1.25
CA GLN A 100 13.63 -2.53 0.31
C GLN A 100 13.61 -3.81 -0.51
N SER A 101 12.62 -4.68 -0.25
CA SER A 101 12.48 -5.89 -1.05
C SER A 101 12.32 -5.36 -2.46
N PRO A 102 13.21 -5.72 -3.41
CA PRO A 102 13.03 -5.34 -4.80
C PRO A 102 11.62 -5.77 -5.13
N ALA A 103 10.75 -4.78 -5.37
CA ALA A 103 9.30 -4.90 -5.28
C ALA A 103 8.84 -6.25 -5.83
N ILE A 104 8.65 -7.24 -4.94
CA ILE A 104 8.12 -8.57 -5.30
C ILE A 104 8.70 -9.07 -6.65
N ALA A 105 10.03 -9.11 -6.81
CA ALA A 105 10.63 -9.52 -8.09
C ALA A 105 10.37 -11.01 -8.42
N HIS A 106 9.83 -11.81 -7.48
CA HIS A 106 9.53 -13.23 -7.65
C HIS A 106 8.26 -13.67 -6.91
N HIS A 107 7.15 -12.95 -7.06
CA HIS A 107 5.89 -13.69 -7.10
C HIS A 107 5.63 -13.94 -8.57
N GLU A 108 5.66 -15.22 -8.97
CA GLU A 108 5.03 -15.67 -10.20
C GLU A 108 3.73 -14.88 -10.33
N ALA A 109 3.69 -13.97 -11.30
CA ALA A 109 2.69 -12.91 -11.31
C ALA A 109 1.34 -13.56 -11.07
N LEU A 110 0.61 -13.13 -10.03
CA LEU A 110 -0.77 -13.54 -9.83
C LEU A 110 -1.39 -13.55 -11.22
N PRO A 111 -1.95 -14.68 -11.70
CA PRO A 111 -2.36 -14.81 -13.08
C PRO A 111 -3.17 -13.57 -13.39
N LYS A 112 -2.62 -12.71 -14.27
CA LYS A 112 -3.19 -11.40 -14.55
C LYS A 112 -4.66 -11.68 -14.77
N VAL A 113 -5.53 -11.08 -13.94
CA VAL A 113 -6.98 -11.22 -14.12
C VAL A 113 -7.20 -10.96 -15.58
N GLY A 114 -7.56 -12.01 -16.33
CA GLY A 114 -7.43 -12.03 -17.78
C GLY A 114 -8.03 -10.75 -18.32
N HIS A 115 -7.33 -10.13 -19.29
CA HIS A 115 -7.61 -8.81 -19.85
C HIS A 115 -9.08 -8.45 -19.64
N LEU A 116 -9.36 -7.53 -18.72
CA LEU A 116 -10.73 -7.09 -18.50
C LEU A 116 -11.24 -6.67 -19.88
N PRO A 117 -12.29 -7.32 -20.42
CA PRO A 117 -12.79 -6.93 -21.72
C PRO A 117 -13.08 -5.44 -21.65
N ASN A 118 -12.65 -4.68 -22.67
CA ASN A 118 -12.97 -3.27 -22.77
C ASN A 118 -14.47 -3.17 -23.08
N VAL A 119 -15.30 -3.20 -22.05
CA VAL A 119 -16.74 -3.13 -22.17
C VAL A 119 -17.13 -1.67 -21.96
N ALA A 120 -17.93 -1.13 -22.90
CA ALA A 120 -18.54 0.18 -22.72
C ALA A 120 -19.26 0.25 -21.35
N PRO A 121 -19.21 1.39 -20.65
CA PRO A 121 -19.87 1.54 -19.36
C PRO A 121 -21.36 1.17 -19.47
N ALA A 122 -21.86 0.41 -18.50
CA ALA A 122 -23.27 0.05 -18.46
C ALA A 122 -24.12 1.30 -18.21
N ALA A 123 -25.27 1.39 -18.86
CA ALA A 123 -26.19 2.52 -18.71
C ALA A 123 -26.89 2.50 -17.34
N THR A 124 -27.02 1.33 -16.71
CA THR A 124 -27.65 1.18 -15.40
C THR A 124 -26.85 0.26 -14.46
N PRO A 125 -26.99 0.41 -13.13
CA PRO A 125 -26.41 -0.53 -12.17
C PRO A 125 -26.86 -1.99 -12.37
N GLN A 126 -28.12 -2.21 -12.73
CA GLN A 126 -28.68 -3.53 -13.00
C GLN A 126 -28.00 -4.19 -14.20
N GLU A 127 -27.80 -3.43 -15.27
CA GLU A 127 -27.07 -3.92 -16.44
C GLU A 127 -25.60 -4.23 -16.10
N ALA A 128 -24.94 -3.38 -15.32
CA ALA A 128 -23.58 -3.65 -14.85
C ALA A 128 -23.51 -4.97 -14.07
N PHE A 129 -24.46 -5.19 -13.16
CA PHE A 129 -24.56 -6.40 -12.36
C PHE A 129 -24.80 -7.65 -13.21
N GLN A 130 -25.74 -7.59 -14.16
CA GLN A 130 -26.04 -8.71 -15.06
C GLN A 130 -24.83 -9.09 -15.92
N ARG A 131 -24.13 -8.08 -16.47
CA ARG A 131 -22.90 -8.29 -17.25
C ARG A 131 -21.81 -8.97 -16.42
N TRP A 132 -21.56 -8.46 -15.21
CA TRP A 132 -20.62 -9.09 -14.26
C TRP A 132 -21.03 -10.52 -13.91
N GLN A 133 -22.31 -10.75 -13.60
CA GLN A 133 -22.82 -12.07 -13.23
C GLN A 133 -22.60 -13.10 -14.35
N ALA A 134 -22.86 -12.72 -15.61
CA ALA A 134 -22.61 -13.59 -16.75
C ALA A 134 -21.13 -13.97 -16.89
N GLN A 135 -20.23 -12.99 -16.75
CA GLN A 135 -18.78 -13.23 -16.80
C GLN A 135 -18.29 -14.13 -15.66
N VAL A 136 -18.77 -13.91 -14.44
CA VAL A 136 -18.44 -14.74 -13.28
C VAL A 136 -18.92 -16.17 -13.51
N ARG A 137 -20.17 -16.35 -13.94
CA ARG A 137 -20.70 -17.69 -14.26
C ARG A 137 -19.84 -18.39 -15.31
N GLN A 138 -19.48 -17.69 -16.39
CA GLN A 138 -18.62 -18.23 -17.44
C GLN A 138 -17.25 -18.69 -16.90
N ARG A 139 -16.59 -17.87 -16.07
CA ARG A 139 -15.28 -18.19 -15.49
C ARG A 139 -15.33 -19.39 -14.54
N LEU A 140 -16.42 -19.54 -13.81
CA LEU A 140 -16.59 -20.61 -12.81
C LEU A 140 -17.02 -21.95 -13.41
N ARG A 141 -17.39 -22.02 -14.71
CA ARG A 141 -17.91 -23.27 -15.33
C ARG A 141 -16.95 -24.45 -15.21
N ASP A 142 -15.65 -24.20 -15.36
CA ASP A 142 -14.62 -25.25 -15.40
C ASP A 142 -14.01 -25.52 -14.02
N TYR A 143 -14.53 -24.90 -12.96
CA TYR A 143 -14.01 -25.09 -11.61
C TYR A 143 -14.62 -26.34 -10.98
N PRO A 144 -13.82 -27.16 -10.28
CA PRO A 144 -14.35 -28.27 -9.49
C PRO A 144 -15.24 -27.76 -8.34
N LEU A 145 -16.12 -28.61 -7.83
CA LEU A 145 -17.03 -28.25 -6.74
C LEU A 145 -16.37 -28.49 -5.37
N CYS A 146 -16.62 -27.60 -4.42
CA CYS A 146 -16.25 -27.79 -3.02
C CYS A 146 -17.00 -29.01 -2.45
N PRO A 147 -16.34 -29.96 -1.76
CA PRO A 147 -17.02 -31.14 -1.21
C PRO A 147 -18.01 -30.80 -0.08
N ARG A 148 -17.92 -29.62 0.53
CA ARG A 148 -18.77 -29.21 1.66
C ARG A 148 -20.00 -28.40 1.25
N CYS A 149 -19.83 -27.37 0.41
CA CYS A 149 -20.92 -26.47 0.01
C CYS A 149 -21.31 -26.60 -1.46
N GLN A 150 -20.59 -27.42 -2.24
CA GLN A 150 -20.81 -27.63 -3.67
C GLN A 150 -20.67 -26.36 -4.53
N CYS A 151 -20.06 -25.29 -4.01
CA CYS A 151 -19.76 -24.11 -4.81
C CYS A 151 -18.56 -24.36 -5.75
N PRO A 152 -18.53 -23.79 -6.97
CA PRO A 152 -17.37 -23.81 -7.84
C PRO A 152 -16.16 -23.21 -7.15
N THR A 153 -15.06 -23.96 -7.09
CA THR A 153 -13.89 -23.66 -6.25
C THR A 153 -12.62 -23.83 -7.07
N PRO A 154 -11.69 -22.86 -7.04
CA PRO A 154 -10.41 -23.01 -7.72
C PRO A 154 -9.66 -24.24 -7.23
N LEU A 155 -8.99 -24.96 -8.15
CA LEU A 155 -8.20 -26.14 -7.80
C LEU A 155 -7.16 -25.84 -6.70
N LYS A 156 -6.54 -24.64 -6.74
CA LYS A 156 -5.57 -24.19 -5.74
C LYS A 156 -6.14 -24.11 -4.32
N GLU A 157 -7.41 -23.73 -4.17
CA GLU A 157 -8.06 -23.71 -2.85
C GLU A 157 -8.31 -25.14 -2.35
N LEU A 158 -8.79 -26.03 -3.22
CA LEU A 158 -8.98 -27.44 -2.87
C LEU A 158 -7.66 -28.12 -2.50
N GLN A 159 -6.58 -27.86 -3.23
CA GLN A 159 -5.24 -28.37 -2.92
C GLN A 159 -4.71 -27.84 -1.58
N ARG A 160 -5.03 -26.59 -1.23
CA ARG A 160 -4.50 -25.94 -0.03
C ARG A 160 -5.32 -26.26 1.23
N TRP A 161 -6.65 -26.32 1.12
CA TRP A 161 -7.56 -26.39 2.26
C TRP A 161 -8.52 -27.58 2.21
N GLY A 162 -8.59 -28.34 1.12
CA GLY A 162 -9.56 -29.41 0.89
C GLY A 162 -11.00 -28.94 0.63
N VAL A 163 -11.29 -27.66 0.89
CA VAL A 163 -12.59 -27.00 0.72
C VAL A 163 -12.41 -25.58 0.17
N CYS A 164 -13.48 -24.91 -0.22
CA CYS A 164 -13.41 -23.49 -0.61
C CYS A 164 -13.03 -22.58 0.57
N GLY A 165 -12.49 -21.40 0.28
CA GLY A 165 -12.04 -20.43 1.28
C GLY A 165 -13.12 -20.00 2.27
N LEU A 166 -14.39 -19.91 1.83
CA LEU A 166 -15.51 -19.59 2.72
C LEU A 166 -15.81 -20.73 3.71
N CYS A 167 -15.75 -21.98 3.25
CA CYS A 167 -15.93 -23.14 4.11
C CYS A 167 -14.79 -23.28 5.11
N TYR A 168 -13.55 -23.02 4.67
CA TYR A 168 -12.36 -23.04 5.52
C TYR A 168 -12.45 -21.97 6.62
N ALA A 169 -12.73 -20.71 6.26
CA ALA A 169 -12.82 -19.60 7.21
C ALA A 169 -13.95 -19.76 8.25
N ARG A 170 -14.97 -20.56 7.95
CA ARG A 170 -16.06 -20.90 8.90
C ARG A 170 -15.73 -22.08 9.82
N SER A 171 -14.67 -22.83 9.53
CA SER A 171 -14.21 -23.97 10.34
C SER A 171 -12.91 -23.71 11.09
N ALA A 172 -12.23 -22.59 10.80
CA ALA A 172 -11.08 -22.09 11.53
C ALA A 172 -11.54 -21.15 12.65
#